data_AF-S5PX23-F1
#
_entry.id   AF-S5PX23-F1
#
_cell.length_a   1.000
_cell.length_b   1.000
_cell.length_c   1.000
_cell.angle_alpha   90.00
_cell.angle_beta   90.00
_cell.angle_gamma   90.00
#
_symmetry.space_group_name_H-M   'P 1'
#
loop_
_entity.id
_entity.type
_entity.pdbx_description
1 polymer ?
#
loop_
_entity_poly.entity_id
_entity_poly.type
_entity_poly.pdbx_seq_one_letter_code
_entity_poly.pdbx_strand_id
1 'polypeptide(L)' 'NGEVMPGQWEFQVGPSVGIEAGDHIWCARYILERITEQAGVVLSLDPKPIEGDWNGAGCHTNY' A
#
# COMPACT_ATOMS: atom_id res chain seq x y z
N ASN A 1 -0.75 -8.66 -4.28
CA ASN A 1 0.20 -9.37 -5.16
C ASN A 1 1.58 -8.74 -5.05
N GLY A 2 2.63 -9.41 -5.53
CA GLY A 2 3.93 -8.76 -5.75
C GLY A 2 3.85 -7.83 -6.97
N GLU A 3 4.51 -6.69 -6.89
CA GLU A 3 4.55 -5.69 -7.96
C GLU A 3 5.85 -5.75 -8.78
N VAL A 4 5.95 -4.90 -9.81
CA VAL A 4 7.06 -4.93 -10.78
C VAL A 4 8.41 -4.61 -10.14
N MET A 5 8.48 -3.63 -9.24
CA MET A 5 9.73 -3.29 -8.56
C MET A 5 10.05 -4.34 -7.47
N PRO A 6 11.29 -4.85 -7.38
CA PRO A 6 11.68 -5.74 -6.29
C PRO A 6 11.41 -5.12 -4.92
N GLY A 7 10.71 -5.86 -4.05
CA GLY A 7 10.30 -5.37 -2.72
C GLY A 7 9.02 -4.53 -2.71
N GLN A 8 8.40 -4.27 -3.86
CA GLN A 8 7.10 -3.61 -3.98
C GLN A 8 5.96 -4.64 -3.95
N TRP A 9 4.87 -4.27 -3.28
CA TRP A 9 3.70 -5.13 -3.11
C TRP A 9 2.42 -4.29 -3.17
N GLU A 10 1.33 -4.94 -3.57
CA GLU A 10 -0.02 -4.39 -3.59
C GLU A 10 -0.99 -5.28 -2.79
N PHE A 11 -2.00 -4.67 -2.17
CA PHE A 11 -3.17 -5.36 -1.65
C PHE A 11 -4.43 -4.56 -2.01
N GLN A 12 -5.55 -5.26 -2.20
CA GLN A 12 -6.82 -4.63 -2.56
C GLN A 12 -7.77 -4.61 -1.37
N VAL A 13 -8.49 -3.51 -1.20
CA VAL A 13 -9.58 -3.35 -0.22
C VAL A 13 -10.87 -3.09 -0.99
N GLY A 14 -11.87 -3.94 -0.78
CA GLY A 14 -13.22 -3.72 -1.28
C GLY A 14 -13.88 -4.96 -1.91
N PRO A 15 -15.11 -4.81 -2.42
CA PRO A 15 -15.89 -3.56 -2.43
C PRO A 15 -16.26 -3.08 -1.01
N SER A 16 -16.35 -1.77 -0.80
CA SER A 16 -16.74 -1.14 0.48
C SER A 16 -17.64 0.06 0.20
N VAL A 17 -18.65 0.30 1.03
CA VAL A 17 -19.72 1.25 0.71
C VAL A 17 -19.43 2.62 1.33
N GLY A 18 -19.31 3.64 0.47
CA GLY A 18 -19.19 5.03 0.91
C GLY A 18 -18.00 5.25 1.85
N ILE A 19 -18.29 5.69 3.08
CA ILE A 19 -17.25 6.05 4.06
C ILE A 19 -16.42 4.85 4.51
N GLU A 20 -16.98 3.64 4.48
CA GLU A 20 -16.28 2.42 4.89
C GLU A 20 -15.02 2.15 4.05
N ALA A 21 -14.99 2.58 2.78
CA ALA A 21 -13.80 2.44 1.94
C ALA A 21 -12.59 3.20 2.52
N GLY A 22 -12.84 4.41 3.06
CA GLY A 22 -11.83 5.20 3.76
C GLY A 22 -11.42 4.58 5.08
N ASP A 23 -12.39 4.13 5.88
CA ASP A 23 -12.14 3.52 7.19
C ASP A 23 -11.28 2.25 7.06
N HIS A 24 -11.66 1.37 6.13
CA HIS A 24 -10.94 0.11 5.90
C HIS A 24 -9.52 0.34 5.38
N ILE A 25 -9.29 1.26 4.43
CA ILE A 25 -7.95 1.47 3.88
C ILE A 25 -6.99 2.06 4.92
N TRP A 26 -7.47 2.92 5.81
CA TRP A 26 -6.65 3.48 6.88
C TRP A 26 -6.31 2.45 7.95
N CYS A 27 -7.28 1.64 8.39
CA CYS A 27 -7.00 0.53 9.29
C CYS A 27 -6.03 -0.49 8.67
N ALA A 28 -6.18 -0.80 7.38
CA ALA A 28 -5.27 -1.71 6.67
C ALA A 28 -3.83 -1.17 6.64
N ARG A 29 -3.64 0.13 6.36
CA ARG A 29 -2.32 0.79 6.39
C ARG A 29 -1.70 0.76 7.78
N TYR A 30 -2.49 1.04 8.81
CA TYR A 30 -2.02 0.96 10.19
C TYR A 30 -1.52 -0.44 10.51
N ILE A 31 -2.31 -1.48 10.22
CA ILE A 31 -1.93 -2.88 10.47
C ILE A 31 -0.66 -3.24 9.70
N LEU A 32 -0.55 -2.85 8.42
CA LEU A 32 0.64 -3.10 7.61
C LEU A 32 1.90 -2.48 8.24
N GLU A 33 1.82 -1.21 8.67
CA GLU A 33 2.94 -0.53 9.31
C GLU A 33 3.35 -1.22 10.63
N ARG A 34 2.37 -1.64 11.46
CA ARG A 34 2.64 -2.40 12.68
C ARG A 34 3.36 -3.73 12.41
N ILE A 35 2.96 -4.44 11.35
CA ILE A 35 3.62 -5.69 10.94
C ILE A 35 5.05 -5.41 10.47
N THR A 36 5.26 -4.37 9.67
CA THR A 36 6.60 -4.00 9.19
C THR A 36 7.53 -3.57 10.33
N GLU A 37 6.99 -2.85 11.32
CA GLU A 37 7.73 -2.49 12.53
C GLU A 37 8.20 -3.74 13.30
N GLN A 38 7.31 -4.71 13.50
CA GLN A 38 7.67 -5.98 14.17
C GLN A 38 8.72 -6.78 13.39
N ALA A 39 8.70 -6.68 12.06
CA ALA A 39 9.67 -7.32 11.18
C ALA A 39 11.00 -6.53 11.07
N GLY A 40 11.09 -5.32 11.65
CA GLY A 40 12.26 -4.47 11.56
C GLY A 40 12.52 -3.88 10.17
N VAL A 41 11.46 -3.71 9.37
CA VAL A 41 11.53 -3.12 8.01
C VAL A 41 10.75 -1.81 7.94
N VAL A 42 11.15 -0.91 7.06
CA VAL A 42 10.49 0.38 6.85
C VAL A 42 9.48 0.27 5.72
N LEU A 43 8.25 0.70 5.97
CA LEU A 43 7.20 0.85 4.97
C LEU A 43 7.28 2.25 4.33
N SER A 44 7.12 2.35 3.01
CA SER A 44 6.92 3.62 2.31
C SER A 44 5.66 3.57 1.45
N LEU A 45 4.87 4.63 1.51
CA LEU A 45 3.73 4.88 0.61
C LEU A 45 4.04 6.05 -0.35
N ASP A 46 5.31 6.44 -0.46
CA ASP A 46 5.75 7.44 -1.44
C ASP A 46 5.50 6.89 -2.86
N PRO A 47 4.90 7.69 -3.77
CA PRO A 47 4.61 7.24 -5.14
C PRO A 47 5.88 6.93 -5.95
N LYS A 48 7.05 7.43 -5.55
CA LYS A 48 8.34 7.21 -6.20
C LYS A 48 9.45 7.08 -5.14
N PRO A 49 9.52 5.94 -4.42
CA PRO A 49 10.44 5.77 -3.29
C PRO A 49 11.90 5.66 -3.72
N ILE A 50 12.16 5.24 -4.97
CA ILE A 50 13.49 5.12 -5.57
C ILE A 50 13.49 5.87 -6.90
N GLU A 51 14.45 6.79 -7.06
CA GLU A 51 14.63 7.54 -8.31
C GLU A 51 15.15 6.65 -9.46
N GLY A 52 14.97 7.13 -10.69
CA GLY A 52 15.40 6.41 -11.90
C GLY A 52 14.31 5.54 -12.52
N ASP A 53 14.72 4.53 -13.28
CA ASP A 53 13.85 3.68 -14.11
C ASP A 53 13.25 2.51 -13.31
N TRP A 54 12.65 2.84 -12.17
CA TRP A 54 11.86 1.93 -11.34
C TRP A 54 10.38 2.29 -11.39
N ASN A 55 9.50 1.30 -11.31
CA ASN A 55 8.05 1.54 -11.28
C ASN A 55 7.64 2.40 -10.07
N GLY A 56 6.62 3.24 -10.25
CA GLY A 56 6.01 3.99 -9.16
C GLY A 56 4.99 3.15 -8.38
N ALA A 57 4.54 3.67 -7.23
CA ALA A 57 3.46 3.10 -6.43
C ALA A 57 2.18 3.95 -6.58
N GLY A 58 1.07 3.31 -6.93
CA GLY A 58 -0.24 3.95 -7.11
C GLY A 58 -1.28 3.49 -6.10
N CYS A 59 -2.44 4.14 -6.12
CA CYS A 59 -3.61 3.74 -5.33
C CYS A 59 -4.85 3.74 -6.23
N HIS A 60 -4.88 2.82 -7.20
CA HIS A 60 -5.98 2.71 -8.15
C HIS A 60 -7.31 2.49 -7.43
N THR A 61 -8.34 3.24 -7.81
CA THR A 61 -9.67 3.20 -7.18
C THR A 61 -10.71 2.81 -8.22
N ASN A 62 -11.39 1.70 -7.97
CA ASN A 62 -12.54 1.27 -8.77
C ASN A 62 -13.82 1.94 -8.23
N TYR A 63 -14.75 2.29 -9.12
CA TYR A 63 -16.04 2.91 -8.78
C TYR A 63 -17.16 2.29 -9.62
#